data_AF-A0A956HZH7-F1
#
_entry.id   AF-A0A956HZH7-F1
#
_cell.length_a   1.000
_cell.length_b   1.000
_cell.length_c   1.000
_cell.angle_alpha   90.00
_cell.angle_beta   90.00
_cell.angle_gamma   90.00
#
_symmetry.space_group_name_H-M   'P 1'
#
loop_
_entity.id
_entity.type
_entity.pdbx_description
1 polymer ?
#
loop_
_entity_poly.entity_id
_entity_poly.type
_entity_poly.pdbx_seq_one_letter_code
_entity_poly.pdbx_strand_id
1 'polypeptide(L)'
;MTPPRRKKSDQEPAVDTPIYLGNYSNGEMFHWQTERERRIREYVLKEAGERARRHGIDRRSFLSSAMGMALTLGALELGQGCSSSKSKRGMDPGGNFDATEPDDADACEAVLSPGDTFIFDVQTHHIDRVTSGNASFLNGISYAHCGKGLLGCLGFDEFLELVFLESDTTVAILTTVPFKPQDIPLSNTDIIRSMDAVNGAAKGTQRLLNHCAVLPNYDTENQLVMMEDVAKSRGVVGWKSYTSWRPSSTGPGYWLDDDVGRAFIEKARSLGPKIFSTHKGLPLTSSDPAYLDPQDIPRAAKLYPDCSFIVYHSAYHFGGSTEGPFERVGATARVGTNSPITSKM
;
A
#
# COMPACT_ATOMS: atom_id res chain seq x y z
N MET A 1 3.21 -21.29 15.44
CA MET A 1 2.92 -22.64 14.93
C MET A 1 4.09 -23.06 14.06
N THR A 2 4.60 -24.29 14.17
CA THR A 2 5.61 -24.79 13.24
C THR A 2 4.94 -24.93 11.86
N PRO A 3 5.49 -24.35 10.78
CA PRO A 3 4.90 -24.51 9.46
C PRO A 3 4.74 -26.02 9.14
N PRO A 4 3.66 -26.42 8.47
CA PRO A 4 3.42 -27.82 8.17
C PRO A 4 4.64 -28.38 7.44
N ARG A 5 5.25 -29.42 8.02
CA ARG A 5 6.39 -30.12 7.40
C ARG A 5 5.93 -30.66 6.05
N ARG A 6 6.51 -30.15 4.96
CA ARG A 6 6.32 -30.70 3.62
C ARG A 6 6.57 -32.20 3.63
N LYS A 7 5.66 -32.95 3.02
CA LYS A 7 5.82 -34.38 2.83
C LYS A 7 6.81 -34.58 1.68
N LYS A 8 7.62 -35.64 1.73
CA LYS A 8 8.51 -36.04 0.61
C LYS A 8 7.75 -36.29 -0.70
N SER A 9 6.43 -36.49 -0.62
CA SER A 9 5.53 -36.69 -1.76
C SER A 9 4.99 -35.40 -2.36
N ASP A 10 5.20 -34.25 -1.72
CA ASP A 10 4.70 -32.98 -2.24
C ASP A 10 5.48 -32.62 -3.51
N GLN A 11 4.76 -32.19 -4.55
CA GLN A 11 5.37 -31.78 -5.81
C GLN A 11 6.33 -30.63 -5.51
N GLU A 12 7.60 -30.81 -5.85
CA GLU A 12 8.58 -29.78 -5.63
C GLU A 12 8.22 -28.58 -6.53
N PRO A 13 8.03 -27.37 -5.97
CA PRO A 13 7.68 -26.20 -6.77
C PRO A 13 8.72 -26.00 -7.86
N ALA A 14 8.35 -25.31 -8.94
CA ALA A 14 9.34 -24.83 -9.88
C ALA A 14 10.38 -23.96 -9.14
N VAL A 15 11.64 -24.03 -9.58
CA VAL A 15 12.68 -23.11 -9.11
C VAL A 15 12.48 -21.79 -9.83
N ASP A 16 12.34 -20.70 -9.07
CA ASP A 16 12.22 -19.35 -9.60
C ASP A 16 13.18 -18.39 -8.90
N THR A 17 13.24 -17.15 -9.38
CA THR A 17 14.06 -16.09 -8.80
C THR A 17 13.44 -15.56 -7.49
N PRO A 18 14.27 -15.10 -6.53
CA PRO A 18 13.82 -14.51 -5.26
C PRO A 18 12.78 -13.40 -5.41
N ILE A 19 13.02 -12.49 -6.35
CA ILE A 19 12.02 -11.53 -6.81
C ILE A 19 11.33 -12.18 -8.00
N TYR A 20 10.02 -12.34 -7.93
CA TYR A 20 9.27 -12.99 -9.01
C TYR A 20 9.21 -12.08 -10.24
N LEU A 21 9.78 -12.56 -11.35
CA LEU A 21 9.85 -11.82 -12.63
C LEU A 21 8.93 -12.40 -13.70
N GLY A 22 7.97 -13.24 -13.32
CA GLY A 22 6.96 -13.81 -14.23
C GLY A 22 5.74 -12.92 -14.39
N ASN A 23 4.65 -13.49 -14.92
CA ASN A 23 3.36 -12.81 -14.95
C ASN A 23 2.79 -12.75 -13.54
N TYR A 24 2.55 -11.56 -13.00
CA TYR A 24 1.97 -11.41 -11.68
C TYR A 24 0.77 -10.48 -11.71
N SER A 25 -0.03 -10.57 -10.67
CA SER A 25 -1.22 -9.76 -10.52
C SER A 25 -1.36 -9.44 -9.04
N ASN A 26 -1.57 -8.17 -8.71
CA ASN A 26 -2.14 -7.81 -7.41
C ASN A 26 -3.69 -7.90 -7.45
N GLY A 27 -4.22 -8.43 -8.57
CA GLY A 27 -5.59 -8.60 -9.05
C GLY A 27 -6.50 -7.38 -9.07
N GLU A 28 -5.94 -6.21 -8.85
CA GLU A 28 -6.44 -4.95 -9.42
C GLU A 28 -5.80 -4.69 -10.79
N MET A 29 -4.54 -5.11 -10.95
CA MET A 29 -3.73 -4.97 -12.15
C MET A 29 -3.02 -6.29 -12.45
N PHE A 30 -3.03 -6.65 -13.74
CA PHE A 30 -2.23 -7.76 -14.24
C PHE A 30 -0.99 -7.22 -14.95
N HIS A 31 0.18 -7.63 -14.47
CA HIS A 31 1.46 -7.36 -15.11
C HIS A 31 1.85 -8.54 -15.98
N TRP A 32 1.93 -8.28 -17.28
CA TRP A 32 2.51 -9.23 -18.23
C TRP A 32 4.02 -9.12 -18.19
N GLN A 33 4.68 -10.26 -17.99
CA GLN A 33 6.12 -10.36 -18.08
C GLN A 33 6.60 -9.76 -19.40
N THR A 34 7.47 -8.77 -19.29
CA THR A 34 8.12 -8.14 -20.42
C THR A 34 9.26 -9.01 -20.94
N GLU A 35 9.64 -8.82 -22.20
CA GLU A 35 10.82 -9.46 -22.79
C GLU A 35 12.10 -9.15 -21.99
N ARG A 36 12.17 -7.97 -21.36
CA ARG A 36 13.28 -7.58 -20.48
C ARG A 36 13.30 -8.42 -19.21
N GLU A 37 12.18 -8.51 -18.50
CA GLU A 37 12.06 -9.32 -17.28
C GLU A 37 12.33 -10.80 -17.55
N ARG A 38 11.87 -11.31 -18.70
CA ARG A 38 12.19 -12.68 -19.14
C ARG A 38 13.70 -12.92 -19.24
N ARG A 39 14.44 -11.99 -19.85
CA ARG A 39 15.91 -12.06 -19.97
C ARG A 39 16.61 -11.95 -18.63
N ILE A 40 16.16 -11.04 -17.75
CA ILE A 40 16.70 -10.89 -16.40
C ILE A 40 16.49 -12.19 -15.61
N ARG A 41 15.29 -12.77 -15.67
CA ARG A 41 14.96 -14.05 -15.03
C ARG A 41 15.86 -15.18 -15.53
N GLU A 42 16.03 -15.30 -16.84
CA GLU A 42 16.93 -16.30 -17.44
C GLU A 42 18.38 -16.14 -16.99
N TYR A 43 18.86 -14.89 -16.94
CA TYR A 43 20.20 -14.57 -16.45
C TYR A 43 20.38 -14.98 -14.98
N VAL A 44 19.47 -14.59 -14.09
CA VAL A 44 19.54 -14.95 -12.66
C VAL A 44 19.55 -16.46 -12.47
N LEU A 45 18.66 -17.19 -13.14
CA LEU A 45 18.57 -18.65 -13.00
C LEU A 45 19.80 -19.39 -13.53
N LYS A 46 20.47 -18.82 -14.55
CA LYS A 46 21.74 -19.34 -15.08
C LYS A 46 22.87 -19.07 -14.09
N GLU A 47 23.07 -17.81 -13.71
CA GLU A 47 24.13 -17.37 -12.80
C GLU A 47 24.04 -18.04 -11.43
N ALA A 48 22.82 -18.19 -10.89
CA ALA A 48 22.60 -18.92 -9.65
C ALA A 48 23.05 -20.38 -9.75
N GLY A 49 22.88 -21.03 -10.91
CA GLY A 49 23.37 -22.38 -11.14
C GLY A 49 24.89 -22.49 -11.17
N GLU A 50 25.57 -21.50 -11.73
CA GLU A 50 27.04 -21.45 -11.77
C GLU A 50 27.63 -21.12 -10.38
N ARG A 51 27.05 -20.14 -9.68
CA ARG A 51 27.46 -19.71 -8.34
C ARG A 51 27.19 -20.77 -7.28
N ALA A 52 26.03 -21.43 -7.31
CA ALA A 52 25.72 -22.54 -6.40
C ALA A 52 26.78 -23.66 -6.48
N ARG A 53 27.24 -24.00 -7.70
CA ARG A 53 28.32 -24.99 -7.87
C ARG A 53 29.64 -24.53 -7.26
N ARG A 54 29.99 -23.25 -7.36
CA ARG A 54 31.22 -22.68 -6.76
C ARG A 54 31.19 -22.76 -5.23
N HIS A 55 30.01 -22.60 -4.64
CA HIS A 55 29.78 -22.69 -3.19
C HIS A 55 29.49 -24.11 -2.67
N GLY A 56 29.40 -25.11 -3.57
CA GLY A 56 29.09 -26.49 -3.18
C GLY A 56 27.67 -26.70 -2.64
N ILE A 57 26.73 -25.79 -2.94
CA ILE A 57 25.32 -25.88 -2.56
C ILE A 57 24.44 -26.11 -3.79
N ASP A 58 23.20 -26.56 -3.58
CA ASP A 58 22.25 -26.68 -4.68
C ASP A 58 21.70 -25.30 -5.09
N ARG A 59 21.20 -25.21 -6.33
CA ARG A 59 20.71 -23.95 -6.90
C ARG A 59 19.54 -23.36 -6.11
N ARG A 60 18.67 -24.19 -5.53
CA ARG A 60 17.51 -23.71 -4.78
C ARG A 60 17.98 -23.09 -3.45
N SER A 61 18.91 -23.75 -2.76
CA SER A 61 19.54 -23.19 -1.55
C SER A 61 20.25 -21.86 -1.82
N PHE A 62 20.97 -21.76 -2.94
CA PHE A 62 21.58 -20.49 -3.35
C PHE A 62 20.53 -19.40 -3.59
N LEU A 63 19.48 -19.69 -4.38
CA LEU A 63 18.40 -18.74 -4.66
C LEU A 63 17.66 -18.33 -3.39
N SER A 64 17.44 -19.23 -2.43
CA SER A 64 16.78 -18.89 -1.15
C SER A 64 17.66 -18.15 -0.15
N SER A 65 18.93 -17.86 -0.47
CA SER A 65 19.86 -17.14 0.41
C SER A 65 19.95 -15.66 0.06
N ALA A 66 20.58 -14.85 0.93
CA ALA A 66 20.93 -13.46 0.63
C ALA A 66 21.75 -13.32 -0.66
N MET A 67 22.63 -14.28 -0.99
CA MET A 67 23.38 -14.27 -2.26
C MET A 67 22.46 -14.35 -3.49
N GLY A 68 21.40 -15.17 -3.40
CA GLY A 68 20.39 -15.28 -4.45
C GLY A 68 19.61 -13.98 -4.65
N MET A 69 19.24 -13.33 -3.55
CA MET A 69 18.55 -12.04 -3.57
C MET A 69 19.46 -10.93 -4.13
N ALA A 70 20.71 -10.85 -3.66
CA ALA A 70 21.70 -9.89 -4.16
C ALA A 70 21.99 -10.06 -5.66
N LEU A 71 22.12 -11.30 -6.14
CA LEU A 71 22.24 -11.61 -7.57
C LEU A 71 21.02 -11.09 -8.35
N THR A 72 19.81 -11.25 -7.80
CA THR A 72 18.57 -10.83 -8.45
C THR A 72 18.47 -9.31 -8.54
N LEU A 73 18.77 -8.61 -7.45
CA LEU A 73 18.80 -7.14 -7.41
C LEU A 73 19.87 -6.57 -8.35
N GLY A 74 21.07 -7.15 -8.36
CA GLY A 74 22.13 -6.76 -9.30
C GLY A 74 21.77 -7.02 -10.76
N ALA A 75 21.08 -8.13 -11.05
CA ALA A 75 20.58 -8.40 -12.41
C ALA A 75 19.48 -7.42 -12.84
N LEU A 76 18.63 -6.98 -11.91
CA LEU A 76 17.66 -5.91 -12.16
C LEU A 76 18.37 -4.60 -12.49
N GLU A 77 19.37 -4.21 -11.70
CA GLU A 77 20.18 -3.00 -11.96
C GLU A 77 20.84 -3.04 -13.35
N LEU A 78 21.56 -4.12 -13.67
CA LEU A 78 22.17 -4.31 -14.99
C LEU A 78 21.13 -4.28 -16.12
N GLY A 79 20.01 -4.98 -15.89
CA GLY A 79 18.89 -5.02 -16.79
C GLY A 79 18.32 -3.62 -17.04
N GLN A 80 18.17 -2.81 -15.99
CA GLN A 80 17.60 -1.45 -15.98
C GLN A 80 18.54 -0.40 -16.59
N GLY A 81 19.83 -0.45 -16.25
CA GLY A 81 20.89 0.44 -16.75
C GLY A 81 21.20 0.30 -18.24
N CYS A 82 20.88 -0.84 -18.86
CA CYS A 82 21.09 -1.07 -20.30
C CYS A 82 19.96 -0.56 -21.21
N SER A 83 19.00 0.23 -20.70
CA SER A 83 17.98 0.84 -21.58
C SER A 83 18.62 1.89 -22.50
N SER A 84 18.49 1.67 -23.81
CA SER A 84 19.00 2.53 -24.89
C SER A 84 18.20 3.82 -25.09
N SER A 85 17.21 4.11 -24.24
CA SER A 85 16.63 5.44 -24.17
C SER A 85 17.69 6.34 -23.56
N LYS A 86 18.35 7.15 -24.40
CA LYS A 86 19.19 8.28 -24.00
C LYS A 86 18.62 8.90 -22.72
N SER A 87 19.18 8.57 -21.57
CA SER A 87 18.95 9.36 -20.38
C SER A 87 19.36 10.76 -20.80
N LYS A 88 18.41 11.70 -20.80
CA LYS A 88 18.78 13.10 -20.92
C LYS A 88 19.79 13.31 -19.79
N ARG A 89 21.02 13.69 -20.15
CA ARG A 89 22.09 14.00 -19.19
C ARG A 89 21.48 14.82 -18.05
N GLY A 90 21.48 14.29 -16.83
CA GLY A 90 21.03 15.01 -15.64
C GLY A 90 19.79 14.47 -14.93
N MET A 91 19.21 13.33 -15.31
CA MET A 91 18.29 12.59 -14.44
C MET A 91 19.02 11.37 -13.88
N ASP A 92 19.32 11.37 -12.59
CA ASP A 92 19.74 10.15 -11.91
C ASP A 92 18.59 9.13 -11.96
N PRO A 93 18.87 7.84 -12.22
CA PRO A 93 17.87 6.79 -12.08
C PRO A 93 17.29 6.80 -10.66
N GLY A 94 16.05 6.32 -10.53
CA GLY A 94 15.36 6.21 -9.24
C GLY A 94 16.02 5.16 -8.36
N GLY A 95 17.07 5.56 -7.64
CA GLY A 95 17.88 4.69 -6.79
C GLY A 95 18.78 3.74 -7.57
N ASN A 96 19.96 3.46 -7.02
CA ASN A 96 20.82 2.35 -7.45
C ASN A 96 20.92 1.36 -6.29
N PHE A 97 20.88 0.06 -6.58
CA PHE A 97 21.35 -0.93 -5.63
C PHE A 97 22.82 -1.20 -5.92
N ASP A 98 23.71 -0.90 -4.97
CA ASP A 98 25.11 -1.33 -5.07
C ASP A 98 25.14 -2.85 -4.89
N ALA A 99 25.15 -3.56 -6.00
CA ALA A 99 25.16 -5.01 -6.01
C ALA A 99 26.51 -5.48 -5.45
N THR A 100 26.55 -5.70 -4.13
CA THR A 100 27.64 -6.44 -3.49
C THR A 100 27.90 -7.73 -4.25
N GLU A 101 29.16 -8.14 -4.34
CA GLU A 101 29.55 -9.39 -5.01
C GLU A 101 28.68 -10.56 -4.49
N PRO A 102 27.80 -11.15 -5.31
CA PRO A 102 26.81 -12.12 -4.85
C PRO A 102 27.40 -13.51 -4.55
N ASP A 103 28.70 -13.56 -4.28
CA ASP A 103 29.43 -14.73 -3.79
C ASP A 103 29.87 -14.58 -2.33
N ASP A 104 29.77 -13.38 -1.73
CA ASP A 104 30.06 -13.18 -0.31
C ASP A 104 28.76 -13.22 0.50
N ALA A 105 28.49 -14.36 1.13
CA ALA A 105 27.27 -14.57 1.90
C ALA A 105 27.15 -13.57 3.06
N ASP A 106 28.23 -13.31 3.79
CA ASP A 106 28.21 -12.42 4.96
C ASP A 106 27.96 -10.97 4.53
N ALA A 107 28.58 -10.53 3.43
CA ALA A 107 28.33 -9.21 2.86
C ALA A 107 26.88 -9.07 2.35
N CYS A 108 26.35 -10.10 1.68
CA CYS A 108 24.97 -10.09 1.20
C CYS A 108 23.97 -10.03 2.36
N GLU A 109 24.18 -10.82 3.42
CA GLU A 109 23.34 -10.80 4.62
C GLU A 109 23.42 -9.44 5.32
N ALA A 110 24.60 -8.82 5.40
CA ALA A 110 24.76 -7.51 6.03
C ALA A 110 24.02 -6.39 5.27
N VAL A 111 24.03 -6.42 3.93
CA VAL A 111 23.35 -5.40 3.10
C VAL A 111 21.84 -5.63 3.02
N LEU A 112 21.39 -6.89 3.02
CA LEU A 112 19.97 -7.23 2.92
C LEU A 112 19.28 -7.32 4.26
N SER A 113 20.02 -7.41 5.37
CA SER A 113 19.43 -7.35 6.70
C SER A 113 18.67 -6.03 6.83
N PRO A 114 17.38 -6.06 7.22
CA PRO A 114 16.67 -4.82 7.53
C PRO A 114 17.37 -4.07 8.67
N GLY A 115 18.19 -4.74 9.49
CA GLY A 115 18.93 -4.12 10.60
C GLY A 115 17.97 -3.38 11.52
N ASP A 116 18.25 -2.09 11.74
CA ASP A 116 17.41 -1.16 12.50
C ASP A 116 16.45 -0.33 11.60
N THR A 117 16.22 -0.76 10.35
CA THR A 117 15.36 -0.05 9.41
C THR A 117 13.94 0.02 9.96
N PHE A 118 13.45 1.25 10.12
CA PHE A 118 12.10 1.52 10.53
C PHE A 118 11.17 1.57 9.32
N ILE A 119 10.29 0.59 9.19
CA ILE A 119 9.26 0.54 8.15
C ILE A 119 7.91 0.91 8.76
N PHE A 120 7.32 1.99 8.25
CA PHE A 120 6.00 2.45 8.65
C PHE A 120 5.01 2.29 7.49
N ASP A 121 4.13 1.29 7.60
CA ASP A 121 3.02 1.13 6.66
C ASP A 121 1.85 2.05 7.05
N VAL A 122 1.62 3.07 6.23
CA VAL A 122 0.64 4.13 6.53
C VAL A 122 -0.78 3.80 6.05
N GLN A 123 -1.01 2.63 5.46
CA GLN A 123 -2.32 2.25 4.93
C GLN A 123 -2.55 0.74 4.91
N THR A 124 -3.02 0.19 6.04
CA THR A 124 -3.42 -1.22 6.11
C THR A 124 -4.90 -1.40 6.43
N HIS A 125 -5.43 -2.57 6.08
CA HIS A 125 -6.83 -2.94 6.30
C HIS A 125 -6.91 -4.43 6.65
N HIS A 126 -7.86 -4.78 7.51
CA HIS A 126 -8.39 -6.13 7.63
C HIS A 126 -9.92 -6.04 7.75
N ILE A 127 -10.60 -7.18 7.74
CA ILE A 127 -12.05 -7.25 7.92
C ILE A 127 -12.40 -8.07 9.17
N ASP A 128 -13.58 -7.82 9.74
CA ASP A 128 -14.19 -8.64 10.79
C ASP A 128 -15.51 -9.27 10.33
N ARG A 129 -16.10 -8.77 9.23
CA ARG A 129 -17.40 -9.20 8.74
C ARG A 129 -17.53 -9.15 7.22
N VAL A 130 -18.41 -10.01 6.72
CA VAL A 130 -18.88 -10.01 5.34
C VAL A 130 -20.39 -9.83 5.35
N THR A 131 -20.90 -8.85 4.61
CA THR A 131 -22.32 -8.57 4.43
C THR A 131 -22.71 -8.72 2.96
N SER A 132 -24.00 -8.78 2.66
CA SER A 132 -24.46 -8.76 1.26
C SER A 132 -24.06 -7.47 0.54
N GLY A 133 -23.95 -6.34 1.25
CA GLY A 133 -23.56 -5.05 0.70
C GLY A 133 -22.07 -4.92 0.37
N ASN A 134 -21.19 -5.68 1.04
CA ASN A 134 -19.74 -5.61 0.81
C ASN A 134 -19.13 -6.86 0.15
N ALA A 135 -19.84 -7.99 0.10
CA ALA A 135 -19.30 -9.25 -0.40
C ALA A 135 -18.74 -9.16 -1.81
N SER A 136 -19.41 -8.45 -2.73
CA SER A 136 -18.92 -8.31 -4.12
C SER A 136 -17.60 -7.54 -4.19
N PHE A 137 -17.43 -6.51 -3.35
CA PHE A 137 -16.17 -5.76 -3.28
C PHE A 137 -15.06 -6.63 -2.68
N LEU A 138 -15.34 -7.30 -1.55
CA LEU A 138 -14.35 -8.14 -0.88
C LEU A 138 -13.89 -9.31 -1.75
N ASN A 139 -14.78 -9.92 -2.54
CA ASN A 139 -14.39 -10.96 -3.52
C ASN A 139 -13.55 -10.42 -4.69
N GLY A 140 -13.60 -9.12 -4.96
CA GLY A 140 -12.77 -8.46 -5.96
C GLY A 140 -11.34 -8.19 -5.46
N ILE A 141 -11.12 -8.20 -4.15
CA ILE A 141 -9.78 -8.09 -3.57
C ILE A 141 -9.03 -9.37 -3.87
N SER A 142 -7.84 -9.27 -4.40
CA SER A 142 -7.17 -10.41 -5.04
C SER A 142 -6.66 -11.42 -4.03
N TYR A 143 -6.28 -10.92 -2.86
CA TYR A 143 -5.92 -11.75 -1.72
C TYR A 143 -7.11 -12.50 -1.11
N ALA A 144 -8.36 -12.19 -1.49
CA ALA A 144 -9.56 -12.92 -1.05
C ALA A 144 -9.55 -14.41 -1.41
N HIS A 145 -8.70 -14.81 -2.36
CA HIS A 145 -8.66 -16.16 -2.92
C HIS A 145 -7.45 -16.97 -2.42
N CYS A 146 -6.97 -16.69 -1.21
CA CYS A 146 -5.85 -17.39 -0.57
C CYS A 146 -6.17 -18.84 -0.12
N GLY A 147 -7.38 -19.34 -0.38
CA GLY A 147 -7.82 -20.70 -0.01
C GLY A 147 -8.37 -20.85 1.42
N LYS A 148 -8.39 -19.78 2.22
CA LYS A 148 -8.92 -19.75 3.61
C LYS A 148 -10.35 -19.16 3.72
N GLY A 149 -10.95 -18.79 2.59
CA GLY A 149 -12.21 -18.02 2.53
C GLY A 149 -12.03 -16.55 2.92
N LEU A 150 -13.02 -15.69 2.68
CA LEU A 150 -12.87 -14.22 2.84
C LEU A 150 -12.33 -13.81 4.21
N LEU A 151 -12.95 -14.28 5.30
CA LEU A 151 -12.50 -13.95 6.66
C LEU A 151 -11.18 -14.62 7.02
N GLY A 152 -10.85 -15.76 6.43
CA GLY A 152 -9.55 -16.40 6.63
C GLY A 152 -8.43 -15.72 5.85
N CYS A 153 -8.72 -15.07 4.73
CA CYS A 153 -7.73 -14.41 3.89
C CYS A 153 -7.55 -12.92 4.18
N LEU A 154 -8.59 -12.26 4.68
CA LEU A 154 -8.60 -10.80 4.91
C LEU A 154 -8.82 -10.44 6.37
N GLY A 155 -8.97 -11.44 7.25
CA GLY A 155 -9.25 -11.26 8.67
C GLY A 155 -8.04 -10.86 9.50
N PHE A 156 -8.29 -10.63 10.79
CA PHE A 156 -7.29 -10.14 11.74
C PHE A 156 -6.06 -11.06 11.89
N ASP A 157 -6.25 -12.38 11.96
CA ASP A 157 -5.14 -13.33 12.16
C ASP A 157 -4.19 -13.32 10.95
N GLU A 158 -4.75 -13.35 9.73
CA GLU A 158 -3.98 -13.27 8.49
C GLU A 158 -3.27 -11.92 8.37
N PHE A 159 -3.95 -10.83 8.74
CA PHE A 159 -3.36 -9.50 8.80
C PHE A 159 -2.14 -9.46 9.73
N LEU A 160 -2.23 -10.06 10.92
CA LEU A 160 -1.13 -10.08 11.88
C LEU A 160 0.05 -10.89 11.33
N GLU A 161 -0.23 -12.06 10.76
CA GLU A 161 0.78 -12.92 10.12
C GLU A 161 1.50 -12.17 9.00
N LEU A 162 0.76 -11.63 8.02
CA LEU A 162 1.36 -10.99 6.85
C LEU A 162 2.07 -9.67 7.18
N VAL A 163 1.47 -8.82 8.01
CA VAL A 163 2.03 -7.50 8.29
C VAL A 163 3.16 -7.58 9.30
N PHE A 164 3.03 -8.35 10.39
CA PHE A 164 4.01 -8.29 11.47
C PHE A 164 4.93 -9.51 11.58
N LEU A 165 4.64 -10.63 10.90
CA LEU A 165 5.46 -11.85 10.96
C LEU A 165 6.11 -12.21 9.62
N GLU A 166 5.44 -11.92 8.50
CA GLU A 166 5.95 -12.21 7.14
C GLU A 166 6.39 -10.94 6.38
N SER A 167 6.51 -9.81 7.09
CA SER A 167 7.11 -8.59 6.54
C SER A 167 7.98 -7.89 7.59
N ASP A 168 8.86 -7.00 7.13
CA ASP A 168 9.71 -6.17 7.98
C ASP A 168 8.98 -4.94 8.57
N THR A 169 7.64 -4.88 8.48
CA THR A 169 6.86 -3.74 8.97
C THR A 169 7.05 -3.54 10.47
N THR A 170 7.62 -2.38 10.82
CA THR A 170 7.83 -2.00 12.22
C THR A 170 6.55 -1.48 12.83
N VAL A 171 5.87 -0.54 12.16
CA VAL A 171 4.59 0.03 12.61
C VAL A 171 3.63 0.06 11.44
N ALA A 172 2.34 -0.13 11.70
CA ALA A 172 1.29 0.04 10.71
C ALA A 172 0.19 0.99 11.19
N ILE A 173 -0.51 1.64 10.27
CA ILE A 173 -1.81 2.28 10.49
C ILE A 173 -2.90 1.36 10.00
N LEU A 174 -3.90 1.10 10.85
CA LEU A 174 -5.15 0.43 10.50
C LEU A 174 -6.27 1.45 10.25
N THR A 175 -7.00 1.24 9.17
CA THR A 175 -8.23 1.95 8.82
C THR A 175 -9.22 0.99 8.12
N THR A 176 -10.41 1.49 7.76
CA THR A 176 -11.42 0.75 6.99
C THR A 176 -11.74 1.43 5.65
N VAL A 177 -12.40 0.69 4.76
CA VAL A 177 -12.86 1.09 3.42
C VAL A 177 -14.28 1.70 3.48
N PRO A 178 -14.71 2.52 2.49
CA PRO A 178 -15.92 3.29 2.62
C PRO A 178 -17.17 2.48 2.24
N PHE A 179 -18.03 2.24 3.22
CA PHE A 179 -19.35 1.61 3.05
C PHE A 179 -20.38 2.32 3.91
N LYS A 180 -21.67 2.05 3.65
CA LYS A 180 -22.72 2.44 4.58
C LYS A 180 -22.47 1.77 5.94
N PRO A 181 -22.83 2.40 7.08
CA PRO A 181 -22.48 1.90 8.41
C PRO A 181 -22.75 0.41 8.64
N GLN A 182 -23.86 -0.12 8.13
CA GLN A 182 -24.22 -1.54 8.26
C GLN A 182 -23.35 -2.51 7.46
N ASP A 183 -22.65 -2.03 6.42
CA ASP A 183 -21.85 -2.81 5.48
C ASP A 183 -20.34 -2.54 5.63
N ILE A 184 -19.93 -1.64 6.53
CA ILE A 184 -18.52 -1.39 6.83
C ILE A 184 -17.87 -2.69 7.32
N PRO A 185 -16.82 -3.21 6.65
CA PRO A 185 -16.25 -4.51 6.96
C PRO A 185 -15.35 -4.52 8.20
N LEU A 186 -15.06 -3.35 8.76
CA LEU A 186 -14.35 -3.16 10.03
C LEU A 186 -14.75 -1.80 10.62
N SER A 187 -15.41 -1.78 11.77
CA SER A 187 -15.88 -0.52 12.38
C SER A 187 -14.74 0.26 13.06
N ASN A 188 -14.91 1.57 13.28
CA ASN A 188 -13.92 2.36 14.03
C ASN A 188 -13.68 1.84 15.46
N THR A 189 -14.71 1.28 16.10
CA THR A 189 -14.58 0.62 17.41
C THR A 189 -13.73 -0.65 17.31
N ASP A 190 -13.90 -1.44 16.25
CA ASP A 190 -13.14 -2.67 16.04
C ASP A 190 -11.68 -2.38 15.63
N ILE A 191 -11.41 -1.28 14.92
CA ILE A 191 -10.05 -0.78 14.68
C ILE A 191 -9.31 -0.53 16.00
N ILE A 192 -9.96 0.11 16.98
CA ILE A 192 -9.37 0.33 18.31
C ILE A 192 -9.09 -1.00 19.01
N ARG A 193 -10.01 -1.97 18.92
CA ARG A 193 -9.81 -3.31 19.50
C ARG A 193 -8.63 -4.04 18.87
N SER A 194 -8.49 -3.99 17.54
CA SER A 194 -7.35 -4.55 16.82
C SER A 194 -6.03 -3.87 17.22
N MET A 195 -6.03 -2.54 17.35
CA MET A 195 -4.90 -1.76 17.83
C MET A 195 -4.46 -2.19 19.24
N ASP A 196 -5.40 -2.29 20.17
CA ASP A 196 -5.13 -2.73 21.54
C ASP A 196 -4.63 -4.18 21.60
N ALA A 197 -5.19 -5.06 20.77
CA ALA A 197 -4.77 -6.46 20.69
C ALA A 197 -3.33 -6.60 20.18
N VAL A 198 -2.98 -5.91 19.09
CA VAL A 198 -1.62 -5.95 18.51
C VAL A 198 -0.61 -5.32 19.47
N ASN A 199 -0.89 -4.14 20.02
CA ASN A 199 0.01 -3.47 20.95
C ASN A 199 0.16 -4.24 22.26
N GLY A 200 -0.92 -4.86 22.75
CA GLY A 200 -0.91 -5.76 23.91
C GLY A 200 -0.04 -6.99 23.67
N ALA A 201 -0.18 -7.66 22.52
CA ALA A 201 0.66 -8.79 22.13
C ALA A 201 2.14 -8.39 22.01
N ALA A 202 2.41 -7.14 21.61
CA ALA A 202 3.74 -6.56 21.53
C ALA A 202 4.25 -5.99 22.87
N LYS A 203 3.78 -6.52 24.01
CA LYS A 203 4.19 -6.14 25.37
C LYS A 203 4.00 -4.64 25.67
N GLY A 204 2.97 -4.03 25.09
CA GLY A 204 2.65 -2.62 25.27
C GLY A 204 3.44 -1.67 24.37
N THR A 205 4.26 -2.17 23.44
CA THR A 205 4.87 -1.33 22.41
C THR A 205 3.85 -0.92 21.35
N GLN A 206 4.08 0.22 20.69
CA GLN A 206 3.20 0.77 19.68
C GLN A 206 3.56 0.19 18.31
N ARG A 207 2.88 -0.88 17.90
CA ARG A 207 3.06 -1.57 16.61
C ARG A 207 1.92 -1.27 15.63
N LEU A 208 0.71 -1.00 16.14
CA LEU A 208 -0.45 -0.61 15.34
C LEU A 208 -1.00 0.74 15.80
N LEU A 209 -1.34 1.59 14.83
CA LEU A 209 -1.93 2.91 15.00
C LEU A 209 -3.32 2.95 14.37
N ASN A 210 -4.19 3.85 14.84
CA ASN A 210 -5.56 3.99 14.35
C ASN A 210 -5.73 5.31 13.56
N HIS A 211 -6.14 5.18 12.29
CA HIS A 211 -6.81 6.27 11.58
C HIS A 211 -8.32 6.06 11.61
N CYS A 212 -9.05 7.01 12.20
CA CYS A 212 -10.51 6.97 12.24
C CYS A 212 -11.07 7.27 10.85
N ALA A 213 -11.81 6.32 10.28
CA ALA A 213 -12.47 6.51 9.00
C ALA A 213 -13.73 7.36 9.15
N VAL A 214 -13.85 8.39 8.31
CA VAL A 214 -14.97 9.34 8.34
C VAL A 214 -15.57 9.46 6.94
N LEU A 215 -16.90 9.44 6.88
CA LEU A 215 -17.68 9.57 5.65
C LEU A 215 -18.49 10.87 5.69
N PRO A 216 -17.85 12.05 5.64
CA PRO A 216 -18.48 13.31 6.03
C PRO A 216 -19.62 13.75 5.10
N ASN A 217 -19.71 13.18 3.90
CA ASN A 217 -20.82 13.40 2.97
C ASN A 217 -22.03 12.47 3.20
N TYR A 218 -22.00 11.60 4.21
CA TYR A 218 -23.07 10.67 4.56
C TYR A 218 -23.51 10.88 6.00
N ASP A 219 -24.68 11.50 6.18
CA ASP A 219 -25.22 11.84 7.50
C ASP A 219 -24.19 12.63 8.34
N THR A 220 -23.84 13.81 7.82
CA THR A 220 -22.72 14.63 8.32
C THR A 220 -22.79 14.83 9.82
N GLU A 221 -23.95 15.18 10.37
CA GLU A 221 -24.10 15.43 11.81
C GLU A 221 -23.72 14.20 12.64
N ASN A 222 -24.21 13.01 12.30
CA ASN A 222 -23.87 11.78 13.01
C ASN A 222 -22.41 11.36 12.82
N GLN A 223 -21.81 11.64 11.65
CA GLN A 223 -20.38 11.41 11.45
C GLN A 223 -19.53 12.31 12.34
N LEU A 224 -19.90 13.58 12.48
CA LEU A 224 -19.20 14.52 13.36
C LEU A 224 -19.31 14.12 14.83
N VAL A 225 -20.46 13.58 15.27
CA VAL A 225 -20.62 13.01 16.62
C VAL A 225 -19.77 11.76 16.80
N MET A 226 -19.76 10.85 15.82
CA MET A 226 -18.91 9.66 15.85
C MET A 226 -17.43 10.01 15.99
N MET A 227 -16.96 11.07 15.33
CA MET A 227 -15.59 11.56 15.49
C MET A 227 -15.28 11.94 16.95
N GLU A 228 -16.22 12.61 17.64
CA GLU A 228 -16.04 12.96 19.05
C GLU A 228 -15.95 11.73 19.96
N ASP A 229 -16.79 10.74 19.71
CA ASP A 229 -16.82 9.51 20.52
C ASP A 229 -15.57 8.66 20.32
N VAL A 230 -15.12 8.53 19.07
CA VAL A 230 -13.88 7.79 18.74
C VAL A 230 -12.64 8.54 19.24
N ALA A 231 -12.64 9.87 19.26
CA ALA A 231 -11.57 10.66 19.87
C ALA A 231 -11.47 10.44 21.39
N LYS A 232 -12.61 10.25 22.09
CA LYS A 232 -12.65 9.97 23.54
C LYS A 232 -12.13 8.57 23.88
N SER A 233 -12.32 7.58 23.00
CA SER A 233 -11.90 6.19 23.23
C SER A 233 -10.38 5.95 23.09
N ARG A 234 -9.60 7.02 22.83
CA ARG A 234 -8.12 7.06 22.72
C ARG A 234 -7.59 6.39 21.44
N GLY A 235 -6.36 6.73 21.07
CA GLY A 235 -5.59 6.03 20.03
C GLY A 235 -5.72 6.55 18.60
N VAL A 236 -6.63 7.47 18.31
CA VAL A 236 -6.71 8.12 16.98
C VAL A 236 -5.48 8.99 16.77
N VAL A 237 -4.68 8.69 15.74
CA VAL A 237 -3.52 9.50 15.35
C VAL A 237 -3.74 10.29 14.06
N GLY A 238 -4.86 10.06 13.38
CA GLY A 238 -5.24 10.75 12.16
C GLY A 238 -6.64 10.36 11.70
N TRP A 239 -7.10 11.03 10.65
CA TRP A 239 -8.43 10.88 10.09
C TRP A 239 -8.34 10.39 8.65
N LYS A 240 -9.11 9.36 8.32
CA LYS A 240 -9.17 8.79 6.98
C LYS A 240 -10.47 9.19 6.27
N SER A 241 -10.35 9.71 5.05
CA SER A 241 -11.50 10.13 4.24
C SER A 241 -11.47 9.55 2.82
N TYR A 242 -12.65 9.55 2.20
CA TYR A 242 -12.91 9.07 0.84
C TYR A 242 -13.75 10.11 0.08
N THR A 243 -13.09 11.12 -0.50
CA THR A 243 -13.72 12.25 -1.21
C THR A 243 -14.58 11.83 -2.40
N SER A 244 -14.20 10.72 -3.05
CA SER A 244 -14.89 10.17 -4.21
C SER A 244 -16.05 9.25 -3.87
N TRP A 245 -16.21 8.84 -2.62
CA TRP A 245 -17.22 7.84 -2.27
C TRP A 245 -18.63 8.45 -2.38
N ARG A 246 -19.48 7.83 -3.20
CA ARG A 246 -20.85 8.28 -3.49
C ARG A 246 -21.87 7.15 -3.30
N PRO A 247 -22.37 6.89 -2.08
CA PRO A 247 -23.52 6.03 -1.92
C PRO A 247 -24.72 6.62 -2.67
N SER A 248 -25.65 5.77 -3.09
CA SER A 248 -26.83 6.18 -3.87
C SER A 248 -27.69 7.29 -3.25
N SER A 249 -27.53 7.54 -1.95
CA SER A 249 -28.24 8.54 -1.16
C SER A 249 -27.50 9.88 -1.00
N THR A 250 -26.31 10.04 -1.59
CA THR A 250 -25.51 11.27 -1.48
C THR A 250 -25.19 11.86 -2.85
N GLY A 251 -24.72 13.11 -2.86
CA GLY A 251 -24.16 13.75 -4.05
C GLY A 251 -22.92 13.02 -4.62
N PRO A 252 -22.32 13.55 -5.69
CA PRO A 252 -21.26 12.87 -6.45
C PRO A 252 -19.93 12.72 -5.68
N GLY A 253 -19.75 13.39 -4.55
CA GLY A 253 -18.51 13.40 -3.77
C GLY A 253 -18.37 14.75 -3.09
N TYR A 254 -17.18 15.04 -2.57
CA TYR A 254 -16.85 16.35 -2.00
C TYR A 254 -15.35 16.61 -2.10
N TRP A 255 -14.96 17.88 -2.06
CA TRP A 255 -13.58 18.34 -2.02
C TRP A 255 -13.18 18.71 -0.61
N LEU A 256 -11.91 18.52 -0.23
CA LEU A 256 -11.45 18.92 1.10
C LEU A 256 -11.51 20.44 1.34
N ASP A 257 -11.63 21.24 0.29
CA ASP A 257 -11.74 22.71 0.37
C ASP A 257 -13.17 23.26 0.18
N ASP A 258 -14.18 22.39 0.06
CA ASP A 258 -15.60 22.76 0.06
C ASP A 258 -16.24 22.71 1.46
N ASP A 259 -17.54 23.00 1.58
CA ASP A 259 -18.23 23.06 2.88
C ASP A 259 -18.21 21.73 3.66
N VAL A 260 -18.32 20.58 2.96
CA VAL A 260 -18.27 19.25 3.60
C VAL A 260 -16.85 18.95 4.08
N GLY A 261 -15.86 19.23 3.23
CA GLY A 261 -14.45 19.08 3.57
C GLY A 261 -14.03 19.95 4.75
N ARG A 262 -14.44 21.22 4.77
CA ARG A 262 -14.15 22.17 5.85
C ARG A 262 -14.80 21.77 7.17
N ALA A 263 -16.07 21.36 7.16
CA ALA A 263 -16.75 20.89 8.37
C ALA A 263 -16.03 19.68 8.99
N PHE A 264 -15.59 18.74 8.15
CA PHE A 264 -14.78 17.60 8.58
C PHE A 264 -13.43 18.03 9.18
N ILE A 265 -12.68 18.88 8.47
CA ILE A 265 -11.36 19.35 8.92
C ILE A 265 -11.47 20.13 10.22
N GLU A 266 -12.44 21.03 10.35
CA GLU A 266 -12.62 21.84 11.56
C GLU A 266 -13.00 20.99 12.77
N LYS A 267 -13.89 20.01 12.61
CA LYS A 267 -14.18 19.04 13.68
C LYS A 267 -12.94 18.27 14.09
N ALA A 268 -12.23 17.67 13.13
CA ALA A 268 -10.99 16.92 13.38
C ALA A 268 -9.94 17.77 14.12
N ARG A 269 -9.72 19.02 13.67
CA ARG A 269 -8.79 19.97 14.30
C ARG A 269 -9.17 20.28 15.75
N SER A 270 -10.45 20.30 16.08
CA SER A 270 -10.93 20.50 17.47
C SER A 270 -10.70 19.30 18.38
N LEU A 271 -10.49 18.11 17.80
CA LEU A 271 -10.38 16.83 18.52
C LEU A 271 -8.93 16.37 18.75
N GLY A 272 -7.94 17.05 18.15
CA GLY A 272 -6.53 16.83 18.43
C GLY A 272 -5.71 16.55 17.17
N PRO A 273 -5.76 15.33 16.59
CA PRO A 273 -4.94 15.00 15.43
C PRO A 273 -5.26 15.88 14.23
N LYS A 274 -4.23 16.52 13.68
CA LYS A 274 -4.32 17.38 12.48
C LYS A 274 -3.76 16.68 11.24
N ILE A 275 -3.90 15.36 11.20
CA ILE A 275 -3.40 14.50 10.12
C ILE A 275 -4.60 13.93 9.37
N PHE A 276 -4.65 14.20 8.07
CA PHE A 276 -5.75 13.85 7.18
C PHE A 276 -5.25 12.98 6.04
N SER A 277 -5.54 11.69 6.09
CA SER A 277 -5.30 10.76 4.99
C SER A 277 -6.50 10.71 4.08
N THR A 278 -6.35 11.02 2.80
CA THR A 278 -7.44 10.97 1.82
C THR A 278 -7.17 9.93 0.74
N HIS A 279 -8.23 9.22 0.34
CA HIS A 279 -8.17 8.33 -0.81
C HIS A 279 -8.33 9.16 -2.09
N LYS A 280 -7.30 9.17 -2.94
CA LYS A 280 -7.26 9.88 -4.22
C LYS A 280 -6.54 9.00 -5.25
N GLY A 281 -6.76 9.26 -6.54
CA GLY A 281 -6.15 8.51 -7.63
C GLY A 281 -6.86 7.20 -8.01
N LEU A 282 -6.76 6.18 -7.16
CA LEU A 282 -7.29 4.84 -7.46
C LEU A 282 -8.81 4.76 -7.24
N PRO A 283 -9.65 4.43 -8.23
CA PRO A 283 -11.10 4.33 -8.05
C PRO A 283 -11.50 3.09 -7.25
N LEU A 284 -12.45 3.26 -6.33
CA LEU A 284 -13.16 2.16 -5.67
C LEU A 284 -14.55 1.98 -6.29
N THR A 285 -15.15 0.81 -6.08
CA THR A 285 -16.56 0.57 -6.43
C THR A 285 -17.45 1.65 -5.82
N SER A 286 -18.30 2.29 -6.64
CA SER A 286 -19.12 3.46 -6.25
C SER A 286 -18.34 4.74 -5.94
N SER A 287 -17.17 4.94 -6.56
CA SER A 287 -16.51 6.25 -6.61
C SER A 287 -17.04 7.12 -7.75
N ASP A 288 -16.96 8.43 -7.59
CA ASP A 288 -16.98 9.40 -8.69
C ASP A 288 -15.53 9.78 -9.04
N PRO A 289 -15.08 9.53 -10.27
CA PRO A 289 -13.71 9.82 -10.68
C PRO A 289 -13.30 11.28 -10.54
N ALA A 290 -14.23 12.23 -10.59
CA ALA A 290 -13.88 13.65 -10.48
C ALA A 290 -13.17 13.94 -9.15
N TYR A 291 -13.67 13.40 -8.05
CA TYR A 291 -13.19 13.68 -6.69
C TYR A 291 -11.98 12.82 -6.26
N LEU A 292 -11.48 11.97 -7.16
CA LEU A 292 -10.19 11.27 -7.00
C LEU A 292 -9.00 12.16 -7.35
N ASP A 293 -9.21 13.25 -8.09
CA ASP A 293 -8.14 14.20 -8.40
C ASP A 293 -7.69 14.94 -7.11
N PRO A 294 -6.38 15.14 -6.89
CA PRO A 294 -5.85 15.81 -5.70
C PRO A 294 -5.82 17.35 -5.81
N GLN A 295 -6.50 17.98 -6.78
CA GLN A 295 -6.47 19.43 -7.01
C GLN A 295 -6.93 20.27 -5.81
N ASP A 296 -7.76 19.72 -4.94
CA ASP A 296 -8.25 20.35 -3.71
C ASP A 296 -7.19 20.44 -2.62
N ILE A 297 -6.23 19.50 -2.60
CA ILE A 297 -5.24 19.38 -1.51
C ILE A 297 -4.45 20.66 -1.27
N PRO A 298 -3.90 21.36 -2.28
CA PRO A 298 -3.17 22.60 -2.04
C PRO A 298 -4.04 23.74 -1.53
N ARG A 299 -5.32 23.79 -1.93
CA ARG A 299 -6.26 24.81 -1.47
C ARG A 299 -6.68 24.54 -0.02
N ALA A 300 -6.97 23.27 0.31
CA ALA A 300 -7.21 22.84 1.69
C ALA A 300 -5.99 23.10 2.60
N ALA A 301 -4.78 22.77 2.14
CA ALA A 301 -3.54 23.04 2.88
C ALA A 301 -3.28 24.54 3.10
N LYS A 302 -3.69 25.41 2.16
CA LYS A 302 -3.61 26.87 2.32
C LYS A 302 -4.63 27.39 3.34
N LEU A 303 -5.83 26.83 3.37
CA LEU A 303 -6.86 27.17 4.35
C LEU A 303 -6.49 26.70 5.76
N TYR A 304 -5.80 25.55 5.86
CA TYR A 304 -5.45 24.89 7.12
C TYR A 304 -3.94 24.60 7.21
N PRO A 305 -3.09 25.63 7.35
CA PRO A 305 -1.63 25.48 7.30
C PRO A 305 -1.04 24.73 8.50
N ASP A 306 -1.81 24.52 9.56
CA ASP A 306 -1.45 23.72 10.73
C ASP A 306 -1.81 22.23 10.59
N CYS A 307 -2.30 21.80 9.43
CA CYS A 307 -2.73 20.44 9.15
C CYS A 307 -1.82 19.75 8.13
N SER A 308 -1.64 18.44 8.30
CA SER A 308 -0.90 17.57 7.39
C SER A 308 -1.88 16.76 6.54
N PHE A 309 -1.75 16.81 5.22
CA PHE A 309 -2.57 16.07 4.28
C PHE A 309 -1.74 14.96 3.64
N ILE A 310 -2.15 13.71 3.83
CA ILE A 310 -1.54 12.52 3.26
C ILE A 310 -2.45 12.04 2.12
N VAL A 311 -1.88 11.92 0.92
CA VAL A 311 -2.61 11.48 -0.27
C VAL A 311 -2.20 10.06 -0.60
N TYR A 312 -3.13 9.11 -0.48
CA TYR A 312 -2.85 7.71 -0.80
C TYR A 312 -2.76 7.45 -2.30
N HIS A 313 -2.23 6.28 -2.65
CA HIS A 313 -1.97 5.83 -4.02
C HIS A 313 -1.07 6.79 -4.81
N SER A 314 -0.28 7.63 -4.13
CA SER A 314 0.50 8.71 -4.74
C SER A 314 -0.34 9.62 -5.65
N ALA A 315 -1.65 9.72 -5.42
CA ALA A 315 -2.60 10.37 -6.31
C ALA A 315 -2.57 9.85 -7.77
N TYR A 316 -2.14 8.61 -7.98
CA TYR A 316 -1.97 8.01 -9.29
C TYR A 316 -3.28 8.03 -10.09
N HIS A 317 -3.26 8.64 -11.27
CA HIS A 317 -4.42 8.82 -12.12
C HIS A 317 -4.75 7.53 -12.87
N PHE A 318 -5.68 6.77 -12.30
CA PHE A 318 -6.10 5.50 -12.89
C PHE A 318 -7.06 5.70 -14.07
N GLY A 319 -6.84 4.93 -15.15
CA GLY A 319 -7.80 4.82 -16.27
C GLY A 319 -7.91 6.05 -17.18
N GLY A 320 -7.01 7.03 -17.04
CA GLY A 320 -6.98 8.22 -17.89
C GLY A 320 -5.68 8.40 -18.68
N SER A 321 -5.30 9.65 -18.92
CA SER A 321 -4.10 10.00 -19.68
C SER A 321 -2.84 9.46 -19.01
N THR A 322 -1.86 8.99 -19.78
CA THR A 322 -0.56 8.58 -19.26
C THR A 322 0.04 9.71 -18.45
N GLU A 323 0.32 9.46 -17.17
CA GLU A 323 1.09 10.39 -16.35
C GLU A 323 2.45 10.64 -17.01
N GLY A 324 2.83 11.91 -17.11
CA GLY A 324 4.05 12.34 -17.75
C GLY A 324 4.68 13.52 -17.01
N PRO A 325 5.87 13.95 -17.44
CA PRO A 325 6.54 15.10 -16.85
C PRO A 325 5.61 16.31 -16.77
N PHE A 326 5.73 17.08 -15.68
CA PHE A 326 4.93 18.27 -15.48
C PHE A 326 5.11 19.28 -16.62
N GLU A 327 4.01 19.63 -17.29
CA GLU A 327 3.92 20.74 -18.24
C GLU A 327 3.07 21.86 -17.64
N ARG A 328 3.56 23.11 -17.72
CA ARG A 328 2.81 24.28 -17.19
C ARG A 328 1.48 24.49 -17.91
N VAL A 329 1.45 24.20 -19.21
CA VAL A 329 0.27 24.23 -20.08
C VAL A 329 0.42 23.03 -21.01
N GLY A 330 -0.56 22.14 -21.05
CA GLY A 330 -0.46 20.91 -21.84
C GLY A 330 -1.31 19.77 -21.29
N ALA A 331 -1.20 18.62 -21.93
CA ALA A 331 -2.01 17.44 -21.63
C ALA A 331 -1.68 16.84 -20.26
N THR A 332 -0.44 17.02 -19.75
CA THR A 332 -0.01 16.46 -18.45
C THR A 332 -0.22 17.42 -17.28
N ALA A 333 -0.60 18.68 -17.52
CA ALA A 333 -0.65 19.74 -16.51
C ALA A 333 -1.61 19.45 -15.34
N ARG A 334 -2.67 18.67 -15.60
CA ARG A 334 -3.75 18.34 -14.64
C ARG A 334 -4.01 16.84 -14.58
N VAL A 335 -2.94 16.05 -14.60
CA VAL A 335 -3.02 14.59 -14.55
C VAL A 335 -2.26 14.09 -13.33
N GLY A 336 -2.96 13.38 -12.45
CA GLY A 336 -2.38 12.71 -11.29
C GLY A 336 -1.59 13.64 -10.38
N THR A 337 -0.32 13.32 -10.15
CA THR A 337 0.59 14.10 -9.29
C THR A 337 0.89 15.52 -9.80
N ASN A 338 0.53 15.85 -11.05
CA ASN A 338 0.68 17.21 -11.59
C ASN A 338 -0.49 18.14 -11.22
N SER A 339 -1.68 17.60 -10.96
CA SER A 339 -2.88 18.38 -10.62
C SER A 339 -2.69 19.32 -9.42
N PRO A 340 -2.01 18.94 -8.32
CA PRO A 340 -1.73 19.84 -7.20
C PRO A 340 -0.80 21.02 -7.55
N ILE A 341 0.03 20.89 -8.58
CA ILE A 341 0.97 21.96 -8.97
C ILE A 341 0.21 23.10 -9.63
N THR A 342 -0.78 22.78 -10.47
CA THR A 342 -1.57 23.79 -11.19
C THR A 342 -2.67 24.41 -10.35
N SER A 343 -3.16 23.72 -9.31
CA SER A 343 -4.21 24.26 -8.44
C SER A 343 -3.72 25.29 -7.41
N LYS A 344 -2.41 25.53 -7.33
CA LYS A 344 -1.80 26.64 -6.56
C LYS A 344 -1.82 27.98 -7.29
N MET A 345 -2.04 27.99 -8.61
CA MET A 345 -2.18 29.20 -9.42
C MET A 345 -3.61 29.72 -9.39
#